data_AF-A0A920SZA9-F1
#
_entry.id   AF-A0A920SZA9-F1
#
_cell.length_a   1.000
_cell.length_b   1.000
_cell.length_c   1.000
_cell.angle_alpha   90.00
_cell.angle_beta   90.00
_cell.angle_gamma   90.00
#
_symmetry.space_group_name_H-M   'P 1'
#
loop_
_entity.id
_entity.type
_entity.pdbx_description
1 polymer ?
#
loop_
_entity_poly.entity_id
_entity_poly.type
_entity_poly.pdbx_seq_one_letter_code
_entity_poly.pdbx_strand_id
1 'polypeptide(L)'
;MIWGFSLSSAWECLETWIKEATPVAEKYGVRLGLHPVDPPMEIVGGFPQLLFNFENYKRLIDIVDSPYNSILLCQGSFAQMLGADCDDGESIYDMIEYFVPT
;
A
#
# COMPACT_ATOMS: atom_id res chain seq x y z
N MET A 1 -9.12 -9.02 -18.63
CA MET A 1 -9.02 -9.32 -17.20
C MET A 1 -9.44 -10.76 -16.99
N ILE A 2 -8.60 -11.56 -16.35
CA ILE A 2 -8.96 -12.95 -16.02
C ILE A 2 -10.05 -12.87 -14.93
N TRP A 3 -11.14 -13.64 -15.05
CA TRP A 3 -12.24 -13.71 -14.06
C TRP A 3 -13.06 -12.42 -13.82
N GLY A 4 -12.95 -11.39 -14.66
CA GLY A 4 -13.75 -10.16 -14.50
C GLY A 4 -13.34 -9.28 -13.30
N PHE A 5 -12.22 -9.59 -12.64
CA PHE A 5 -11.71 -8.82 -11.50
C PHE A 5 -11.02 -7.54 -11.97
N SER A 6 -11.48 -6.37 -11.52
CA SER A 6 -10.96 -5.06 -11.89
C SER A 6 -10.12 -4.42 -10.78
N LEU A 7 -9.32 -3.42 -11.14
CA LEU A 7 -8.61 -2.58 -10.17
C LEU A 7 -9.57 -1.91 -9.18
N SER A 8 -10.75 -1.47 -9.66
CA SER A 8 -11.76 -0.86 -8.79
C SER A 8 -12.31 -1.86 -7.77
N SER A 9 -12.60 -3.10 -8.18
CA SER A 9 -13.05 -4.16 -7.28
C SER A 9 -11.97 -4.54 -6.27
N ALA A 10 -10.70 -4.58 -6.68
CA ALA A 10 -9.57 -4.82 -5.78
C ALA A 10 -9.48 -3.75 -4.67
N TRP A 11 -9.63 -2.48 -5.05
CA TRP A 11 -9.69 -1.37 -4.09
C TRP A 11 -10.91 -1.45 -3.16
N GLU A 12 -12.09 -1.76 -3.69
CA GLU A 12 -13.31 -1.91 -2.87
C GLU A 12 -13.15 -3.01 -1.81
N CYS A 13 -12.55 -4.14 -2.19
CA CYS A 13 -12.24 -5.22 -1.26
C CYS A 13 -11.25 -4.77 -0.18
N LEU A 14 -10.15 -4.10 -0.56
CA LEU A 14 -9.16 -3.62 0.39
C LEU A 14 -9.75 -2.57 1.35
N GLU A 15 -10.50 -1.60 0.84
CA GLU A 15 -11.14 -0.58 1.66
C GLU A 15 -12.12 -1.17 2.67
N THR A 16 -12.94 -2.12 2.23
CA THR A 16 -13.87 -2.84 3.12
C THR A 16 -13.10 -3.56 4.22
N TRP A 17 -12.06 -4.31 3.83
CA TRP A 17 -11.23 -5.04 4.79
C TRP A 17 -10.55 -4.11 5.80
N ILE A 18 -9.97 -2.98 5.36
CA ILE A 18 -9.30 -2.01 6.24
C ILE A 18 -10.30 -1.39 7.21
N LYS A 19 -11.48 -0.98 6.74
CA LYS A 19 -12.54 -0.39 7.59
C LYS A 19 -13.05 -1.38 8.64
N GLU A 20 -13.07 -2.68 8.35
CA GLU A 20 -13.50 -3.72 9.29
C GLU A 20 -12.38 -4.20 10.22
N ALA A 21 -11.16 -4.37 9.70
CA ALA A 21 -10.02 -4.92 10.43
C ALA A 21 -9.40 -3.91 11.40
N THR A 22 -9.30 -2.63 11.01
CA THR A 22 -8.61 -1.60 11.81
C THR A 22 -9.21 -1.44 13.21
N PRO A 23 -10.55 -1.34 13.40
CA PRO A 23 -11.15 -1.25 14.74
C PRO A 23 -10.87 -2.47 15.62
N VAL A 24 -10.78 -3.66 15.03
CA VAL A 24 -10.45 -4.89 15.74
C VAL A 24 -8.97 -4.88 16.16
N ALA A 25 -8.10 -4.48 15.24
CA ALA A 25 -6.66 -4.36 15.49
C ALA A 25 -6.39 -3.37 16.64
N GLU A 26 -7.04 -2.20 16.60
CA GLU A 26 -6.99 -1.19 17.65
C GLU A 26 -7.49 -1.70 19.01
N LYS A 27 -8.62 -2.41 19.05
CA LYS A 27 -9.17 -3.00 20.28
C LYS A 27 -8.16 -3.91 21.01
N TYR A 28 -7.31 -4.61 20.26
CA TYR A 28 -6.32 -5.54 20.81
C TYR A 28 -4.90 -4.96 20.82
N GLY A 29 -4.70 -3.70 20.46
CA GLY A 29 -3.38 -3.07 20.41
C GLY A 29 -2.43 -3.65 19.35
N VAL A 30 -2.97 -4.24 18.28
CA VAL A 30 -2.20 -4.83 17.17
C VAL A 30 -2.16 -3.84 16.01
N ARG A 31 -0.96 -3.45 15.54
CA ARG A 31 -0.82 -2.60 14.35
C ARG A 31 -0.84 -3.46 13.08
N LEU A 32 -1.65 -3.06 12.10
CA LEU A 32 -1.63 -3.64 10.76
C LEU A 32 -0.50 -3.01 9.96
N GLY A 33 0.30 -3.82 9.28
CA GLY A 33 1.38 -3.35 8.41
C GLY A 33 1.20 -3.93 7.02
N LEU A 34 0.77 -3.10 6.06
CA LEU A 34 0.50 -3.55 4.70
C LEU A 34 1.76 -3.54 3.84
N HIS A 35 2.11 -4.72 3.35
CA HIS A 35 3.30 -4.96 2.54
C HIS A 35 3.07 -4.54 1.08
N PRO A 36 4.09 -4.00 0.39
CA PRO A 36 4.04 -3.72 -1.04
C PRO A 36 3.83 -4.99 -1.86
N VAL A 37 3.40 -4.81 -3.10
CA VAL A 37 3.40 -5.90 -4.06
C VAL A 37 4.85 -6.14 -4.50
N ASP A 38 5.25 -7.41 -4.64
CA ASP A 38 6.59 -7.80 -5.09
C ASP A 38 6.47 -8.77 -6.28
N PRO A 39 6.79 -8.33 -7.52
CA PRO A 39 7.35 -7.02 -7.88
C PRO A 39 6.31 -5.88 -7.87
N PRO A 40 6.71 -4.61 -7.62
CA PRO A 40 5.81 -3.47 -7.57
C PRO A 40 5.43 -3.00 -8.99
N MET A 41 4.51 -3.71 -9.62
CA MET A 41 4.02 -3.39 -10.96
C MET A 41 2.50 -3.32 -10.99
N GLU A 42 1.94 -2.47 -11.86
CA GLU A 42 0.48 -2.31 -12.03
C GLU A 42 -0.25 -3.63 -12.32
N ILE A 43 0.38 -4.51 -13.11
CA ILE A 43 -0.18 -5.78 -13.53
C ILE A 43 0.86 -6.88 -13.37
N VAL A 44 0.50 -7.94 -12.64
CA VAL A 44 1.30 -9.16 -12.52
C VAL A 44 0.43 -10.35 -12.94
N GLY A 45 0.88 -11.14 -13.92
CA GLY A 45 0.15 -12.32 -14.40
C GLY A 45 -1.27 -12.02 -14.94
N GLY A 46 -1.52 -10.79 -15.39
CA GLY A 46 -2.85 -10.35 -15.86
C GLY A 46 -3.82 -9.90 -14.75
N PHE A 47 -3.34 -9.78 -13.50
CA PHE A 47 -4.09 -9.27 -12.36
C PHE A 47 -3.62 -7.88 -11.95
N PRO A 48 -4.55 -6.93 -11.69
CA PRO A 48 -4.21 -5.61 -11.20
C PRO A 48 -3.65 -5.70 -9.78
N GLN A 49 -2.64 -4.89 -9.50
CA GLN A 49 -2.00 -4.76 -8.20
C GLN A 49 -2.40 -3.43 -7.56
N LEU A 50 -2.26 -3.33 -6.23
CA LEU A 50 -2.65 -2.13 -5.48
C LEU A 50 -1.44 -1.37 -4.95
N LEU A 51 -0.64 -1.98 -4.08
CA LEU A 51 0.40 -1.27 -3.33
C LEU A 51 1.75 -1.31 -4.05
N PHE A 52 1.87 -0.56 -5.15
CA PHE A 52 3.06 -0.54 -6.01
C PHE A 52 3.65 0.87 -6.27
N ASN A 53 3.06 1.94 -5.71
CA ASN A 53 3.56 3.31 -5.85
C ASN A 53 3.14 4.20 -4.66
N PHE A 54 3.70 5.41 -4.60
CA PHE A 54 3.47 6.39 -3.54
C PHE A 54 1.99 6.76 -3.36
N GLU A 55 1.29 7.10 -4.45
CA GLU A 55 -0.10 7.55 -4.39
C GLU A 55 -1.06 6.46 -3.89
N ASN A 56 -0.79 5.19 -4.20
CA ASN A 56 -1.58 4.08 -3.68
C ASN A 56 -1.36 3.89 -2.17
N TYR A 57 -0.16 4.20 -1.66
CA TYR A 57 0.10 4.20 -0.23
C TYR A 57 -0.56 5.38 0.51
N LYS A 58 -0.58 6.58 -0.09
CA LYS A 58 -1.37 7.70 0.42
C LYS A 58 -2.85 7.33 0.51
N ARG A 59 -3.41 6.78 -0.57
CA ARG A 59 -4.78 6.29 -0.56
C ARG A 59 -5.02 5.27 0.56
N LEU A 60 -4.08 4.36 0.80
CA LEU A 60 -4.18 3.34 1.84
C LEU A 60 -4.30 3.94 3.25
N ILE A 61 -3.42 4.87 3.61
CA ILE A 61 -3.45 5.48 4.94
C ILE A 61 -4.69 6.36 5.14
N ASP A 62 -5.20 6.96 4.06
CA ASP A 62 -6.41 7.80 4.08
C ASP A 62 -7.73 7.00 4.20
N ILE A 63 -7.71 5.66 4.07
CA ILE A 63 -8.93 4.84 4.20
C ILE A 63 -9.53 4.95 5.61
N VAL A 64 -8.67 4.91 6.63
CA VAL A 64 -9.02 5.06 8.05
C VAL A 64 -7.88 5.83 8.72
N ASP A 65 -8.20 7.02 9.24
CA ASP A 65 -7.29 7.84 10.06
C ASP A 65 -7.10 7.21 11.45
N SER A 66 -6.23 6.19 11.51
CA SER A 66 -5.87 5.49 12.75
C SER A 66 -4.43 4.99 12.64
N PRO A 67 -3.60 5.13 13.70
CA PRO A 67 -2.22 4.62 13.70
C PRO A 67 -2.14 3.09 13.65
N TYR A 68 -3.27 2.38 13.73
CA TYR A 68 -3.36 0.93 13.56
C TYR A 68 -3.56 0.49 12.10
N ASN A 69 -3.89 1.43 11.20
CA ASN A 69 -3.81 1.26 9.74
C ASN A 69 -2.46 1.79 9.25
N SER A 70 -1.45 0.92 9.15
CA SER A 70 -0.07 1.35 8.85
C SER A 70 0.59 0.57 7.71
N ILE A 71 1.73 1.07 7.27
CA ILE A 71 2.50 0.55 6.15
C ILE A 71 3.63 -0.34 6.67
N LEU A 72 3.84 -1.50 6.04
CA LEU A 72 5.08 -2.25 6.18
C LEU A 72 6.04 -1.79 5.08
N LEU A 73 7.05 -1.01 5.47
CA LEU A 73 8.03 -0.43 4.57
C LEU A 73 9.12 -1.45 4.18
N CYS A 74 8.78 -2.40 3.30
CA CYS A 74 9.77 -3.34 2.75
C CYS A 74 10.70 -2.64 1.77
N GLN A 75 11.90 -2.29 2.23
CA GLN A 75 12.85 -1.49 1.46
C GLN A 75 13.19 -2.10 0.10
N GLY A 76 13.28 -3.44 0.01
CA GLY A 76 13.60 -4.12 -1.25
C GLY A 76 12.53 -3.96 -2.33
N SER A 77 11.24 -3.98 -1.94
CA SER A 77 10.14 -3.77 -2.89
C SER A 77 9.92 -2.28 -3.16
N PHE A 78 10.06 -1.41 -2.16
CA PHE A 78 9.95 0.04 -2.35
C PHE A 78 11.04 0.58 -3.29
N ALA A 79 12.28 0.11 -3.17
CA ALA A 79 13.37 0.50 -4.07
C ALA A 79 13.12 0.10 -5.53
N GLN A 80 12.28 -0.91 -5.79
CA GLN A 80 11.94 -1.35 -7.14
C GLN A 80 10.73 -0.62 -7.74
N MET A 81 10.07 0.27 -6.98
CA MET A 81 8.96 1.06 -7.51
C MET A 81 9.46 1.98 -8.63
N LEU A 82 8.65 2.16 -9.68
CA LEU A 82 8.98 3.05 -10.80
C LEU A 82 9.34 4.44 -10.28
N GLY A 83 10.57 4.89 -10.58
CA GLY A 83 11.07 6.20 -10.16
C GLY A 83 11.79 6.22 -8.79
N ALA A 84 11.88 5.10 -8.06
CA ALA A 84 12.63 5.07 -6.80
C ALA A 84 14.16 5.05 -7.00
N ASP A 85 14.63 4.56 -8.16
CA ASP A 85 16.05 4.43 -8.53
C ASP A 85 16.51 5.46 -9.59
N CYS A 86 15.58 6.24 -10.14
CA CYS A 86 15.84 7.26 -11.16
C CYS A 86 15.32 8.62 -10.66
N ASP A 87 16.00 9.73 -10.95
CA ASP A 87 15.70 11.09 -10.43
C ASP A 87 14.30 11.64 -10.86
N ASP A 88 13.39 10.79 -11.32
CA ASP A 88 12.07 11.08 -11.88
C ASP A 88 10.87 10.55 -11.07
N GLY A 89 11.08 9.88 -9.93
CA GLY A 89 10.00 9.54 -8.98
C GLY A 89 10.37 9.66 -7.50
N GLU A 90 9.46 9.23 -6.61
CA GLU A 90 9.69 9.31 -5.17
C GLU A 90 10.71 8.25 -4.74
N SER A 91 11.85 8.71 -4.23
CA SER A 91 12.88 7.84 -3.70
C SER A 91 12.40 7.15 -2.42
N ILE A 92 13.13 6.09 -2.03
CA ILE A 92 12.90 5.46 -0.72
C ILE A 92 13.05 6.45 0.45
N TYR A 93 13.86 7.50 0.30
CA TYR A 93 14.02 8.53 1.32
C TYR A 93 12.76 9.40 1.42
N ASP A 94 12.18 9.81 0.29
CA ASP A 94 10.93 10.58 0.27
C ASP A 94 9.77 9.78 0.89
N MET A 95 9.72 8.48 0.61
CA MET A 95 8.76 7.56 1.23
C MET A 95 8.92 7.50 2.75
N ILE A 96 10.16 7.44 3.25
CA ILE A 96 10.44 7.43 4.69
C ILE A 96 10.02 8.76 5.31
N GLU A 97 10.41 9.89 4.73
CA GLU A 97 10.09 11.22 5.24
C GLU A 97 8.59 11.47 5.32
N TYR A 98 7.82 10.96 4.35
CA TYR A 98 6.38 11.14 4.32
C TYR A 98 5.62 10.17 5.24
N PHE A 99 5.91 8.87 5.17
CA PHE A 99 5.11 7.84 5.83
C PHE A 99 5.59 7.45 7.23
N VAL A 100 6.81 7.83 7.62
CA VAL A 100 7.36 7.50 8.94
C VAL A 100 7.43 8.79 9.77
N PRO A 101 6.33 9.18 10.46
CA PRO A 101 6.36 10.35 11.31
C PRO A 101 7.35 10.16 12.46
N THR A 102 8.18 11.18 12.71
CA THR A 102 9.09 11.30 13.85
C THR A 102 8.38 11.65 15.15
#